data_AF-A0A958RIG3-F1
#
_entry.id   AF-A0A958RIG3-F1
#
_cell.length_a   1.000
_cell.length_b   1.000
_cell.length_c   1.000
_cell.angle_alpha   90.00
_cell.angle_beta   90.00
_cell.angle_gamma   90.00
#
_symmetry.space_group_name_H-M   'P 1'
#
loop_
_entity.id
_entity.type
_entity.pdbx_description
1 polymer ?
#
loop_
_entity_poly.entity_id
_entity_poly.type
_entity_poly.pdbx_seq_one_letter_code
_entity_poly.pdbx_strand_id
1 'polypeptide(L)' 'VEIGSVMLGRRDWEKGEEHPAPKELVRLAIPRRVYTQSHVDYMIEVLGHVAPQLGDLPGYKIDYQPRFLRHFTAKFSPLT' A
#
# COMPACT_ATOMS: atom_id res chain seq x y z
N VAL A 1 11.50 -7.88 -3.05
CA VAL A 1 10.74 -7.36 -1.88
C VAL A 1 9.38 -6.93 -2.38
N GLU A 2 8.31 -7.43 -1.76
CA GLU A 2 6.92 -7.37 -2.24
C GLU A 2 6.14 -6.21 -1.61
N ILE A 3 6.69 -5.00 -1.60
CA ILE A 3 6.12 -3.87 -0.84
C ILE A 3 6.36 -2.55 -1.58
N GLY A 4 5.37 -1.66 -1.58
CA GLY A 4 5.41 -0.36 -2.27
C GLY A 4 6.19 0.76 -1.56
N SER A 5 6.10 1.95 -2.14
CA SER A 5 6.84 3.17 -1.75
C SER A 5 6.59 3.64 -0.32
N VAL A 6 5.43 3.32 0.26
CA VAL A 6 5.12 3.70 1.64
C VAL A 6 6.13 3.07 2.63
N MET A 7 6.57 1.84 2.38
CA MET A 7 7.51 1.14 3.24
C MET A 7 8.97 1.24 2.78
N LEU A 8 9.22 1.09 1.48
CA LEU A 8 10.58 1.04 0.93
C LEU A 8 11.06 2.36 0.34
N GLY A 9 10.14 3.27 0.04
CA GLY A 9 10.49 4.57 -0.46
C GLY A 9 11.26 5.35 0.61
N ARG A 10 12.26 6.11 0.17
CA ARG A 10 13.10 6.93 1.03
C ARG A 10 12.79 8.38 0.76
N ARG A 11 12.64 9.16 1.83
CA ARG A 11 12.66 10.62 1.73
C ARG A 11 14.06 11.10 2.06
N ASP A 12 14.64 11.88 1.16
CA ASP A 12 15.81 12.69 1.46
C ASP A 12 15.37 13.84 2.38
N TRP A 13 15.88 13.86 3.61
CA TRP A 13 15.51 14.88 4.62
C TRP A 13 16.24 16.20 4.42
N GLU A 14 17.32 16.22 3.64
CA GLU A 14 18.08 17.42 3.31
C GLU A 14 17.52 18.11 2.07
N LYS A 15 17.12 17.32 1.06
CA LYS A 15 16.56 17.84 -0.20
C LYS A 15 15.04 17.83 -0.29
N GLY A 16 14.37 17.07 0.58
CA GLY A 16 12.93 16.88 0.56
C GLY A 16 12.42 15.94 -0.54
N GLU A 17 13.31 15.34 -1.33
CA GLU A 17 12.96 14.46 -2.46
C GLU A 17 12.45 13.09 -1.99
N GLU A 18 11.46 12.54 -2.70
CA GLU A 18 11.00 11.16 -2.49
C GLU A 18 11.56 10.22 -3.56
N HIS A 19 12.20 9.14 -3.11
CA HIS A 19 12.63 8.05 -3.96
C HIS A 19 11.61 6.91 -3.85
N PRO A 20 10.87 6.60 -4.93
CA PRO A 20 9.89 5.53 -4.91
C PRO A 20 10.55 4.15 -4.83
N ALA A 21 9.78 3.16 -4.41
CA ALA A 21 10.17 1.76 -4.47
C ALA A 21 10.26 1.31 -5.95
N PRO A 22 11.09 0.30 -6.27
CA PRO A 22 11.16 -0.23 -7.63
C PRO A 22 9.84 -0.84 -8.14
N LYS A 23 8.92 -1.20 -7.23
CA LYS A 23 7.61 -1.76 -7.54
C LYS A 23 6.59 -1.29 -6.52
N GLU A 24 5.37 -0.95 -6.97
CA GLU A 24 4.23 -0.69 -6.10
C GLU A 24 3.41 -1.98 -5.94
N LEU A 25 3.69 -2.71 -4.86
CA LEU A 25 3.04 -4.00 -4.58
C LEU A 25 2.33 -3.96 -3.23
N VAL A 26 1.18 -4.63 -3.17
CA VAL A 26 0.44 -4.92 -1.94
C VAL A 26 0.54 -6.40 -1.64
N ARG A 27 0.88 -6.75 -0.39
CA ARG A 27 1.10 -8.14 0.03
C ARG A 27 -0.19 -8.75 0.59
N LEU A 28 -0.61 -9.88 0.03
CA LEU A 28 -1.68 -10.73 0.57
C LEU A 28 -1.06 -11.83 1.46
N ALA A 29 -0.94 -11.56 2.75
CA ALA A 29 -0.37 -12.51 3.70
C ALA A 29 -1.44 -13.45 4.28
N ILE A 30 -1.34 -14.75 3.98
CA ILE A 30 -2.28 -15.78 4.45
C ILE A 30 -1.64 -16.57 5.62
N PRO A 31 -2.13 -16.43 6.86
CA PRO A 31 -1.65 -17.19 8.00
C PRO A 31 -1.97 -18.70 7.88
N ARG A 32 -1.05 -19.53 8.34
CA ARG A 32 -1.15 -21.00 8.24
C ARG A 32 -2.30 -21.53 9.08
N ARG A 33 -3.19 -22.32 8.47
CA ARG A 33 -4.32 -23.02 9.14
C ARG A 33 -5.32 -22.08 9.82
N VAL A 34 -5.43 -20.83 9.37
CA VAL A 34 -6.39 -19.85 9.91
C VAL A 34 -7.61 -19.71 8.99
N TYR A 35 -7.38 -19.59 7.70
CA TYR A 35 -8.45 -19.35 6.72
C TYR A 35 -8.87 -20.64 6.01
N THR A 36 -10.16 -20.69 5.69
CA THR A 36 -10.82 -21.73 4.88
C THR A 36 -10.87 -21.31 3.40
N GLN A 37 -11.28 -22.22 2.53
CA GLN A 37 -11.49 -21.93 1.10
C GLN A 37 -12.46 -20.76 0.87
N SER A 38 -13.57 -20.71 1.61
CA SER A 38 -14.55 -19.62 1.48
C SER A 38 -13.99 -18.22 1.76
N HIS A 39 -12.98 -18.09 2.63
CA HIS A 39 -12.31 -16.81 2.86
C HIS A 39 -11.47 -16.38 1.65
N VAL A 40 -10.85 -17.34 0.95
CA VAL A 40 -10.08 -17.10 -0.27
C VAL A 40 -11.01 -16.78 -1.43
N ASP A 41 -12.11 -17.51 -1.58
CA ASP A 41 -13.14 -17.24 -2.60
C ASP A 41 -13.72 -15.83 -2.44
N TYR A 42 -14.03 -15.43 -1.19
CA TYR A 42 -14.47 -14.07 -0.89
C TYR A 42 -13.42 -13.01 -1.25
N MET A 43 -12.14 -13.25 -0.91
CA MET A 43 -11.06 -12.35 -1.30
C MET A 43 -10.95 -12.19 -2.82
N ILE A 44 -11.09 -13.29 -3.58
CA ILE A 44 -11.07 -13.26 -5.05
C ILE A 44 -12.23 -12.42 -5.59
N GLU A 45 -13.44 -12.60 -5.05
CA GLU A 45 -14.63 -11.83 -5.46
C GLU A 45 -14.43 -10.33 -5.22
N VAL A 46 -13.96 -9.94 -4.04
CA VAL A 46 -13.68 -8.53 -3.70
C VAL A 46 -12.62 -7.93 -4.62
N LEU A 47 -11.53 -8.65 -4.89
CA LEU A 47 -10.49 -8.18 -5.82
C LEU A 47 -11.03 -8.07 -7.25
N GLY A 48 -11.89 -9.00 -7.68
CA GLY A 48 -12.57 -8.96 -8.97
C GLY A 48 -13.52 -7.76 -9.11
N HIS A 49 -14.13 -7.31 -8.01
CA HIS A 49 -14.96 -6.11 -7.99
C HIS A 49 -14.14 -4.81 -8.02
N VAL A 50 -12.98 -4.78 -7.37
CA VAL A 50 -12.11 -3.58 -7.31
C VAL A 50 -11.29 -3.40 -8.58
N ALA A 51 -10.84 -4.49 -9.23
CA ALA A 51 -9.95 -4.42 -10.39
C ALA A 51 -10.45 -3.52 -11.55
N PRO A 52 -11.74 -3.51 -11.92
CA PRO A 52 -12.27 -2.61 -12.95
C PRO A 52 -12.25 -1.13 -12.56
N GLN A 53 -12.25 -0.81 -11.26
CA GLN A 53 -12.34 0.57 -10.73
C GLN A 53 -10.96 1.20 -10.48
N LEU A 54 -9.87 0.48 -10.75
CA LEU A 54 -8.51 0.93 -10.42
C LEU A 54 -8.14 2.28 -11.05
N GLY A 55 -8.69 2.60 -12.23
CA GLY A 55 -8.45 3.88 -12.90
C GLY A 55 -9.13 5.09 -12.22
N ASP A 56 -10.19 4.84 -11.46
CA ASP A 56 -10.98 5.89 -10.79
C ASP A 56 -10.56 6.10 -9.33
N LEU A 57 -9.69 5.22 -8.79
CA LEU A 57 -9.21 5.35 -7.42
C LEU A 57 -8.26 6.54 -7.30
N PRO A 58 -8.48 7.46 -6.34
CA PRO A 58 -7.62 8.60 -6.16
C PRO A 58 -6.24 8.17 -5.66
N GLY A 59 -5.21 8.87 -6.12
CA GLY A 59 -3.90 8.81 -5.48
C GLY A 59 -3.95 9.43 -4.08
N TYR A 60 -2.93 9.14 -3.26
CA TYR A 60 -2.81 9.69 -1.92
C TYR A 60 -1.46 10.39 -1.76
N LYS A 61 -1.45 11.48 -1.00
CA LYS A 61 -0.22 12.14 -0.52
C LYS A 61 0.00 11.85 0.96
N ILE A 62 1.25 11.90 1.38
CA ILE A 62 1.64 11.79 2.79
C ILE A 62 1.61 13.20 3.41
N ASP A 63 0.69 13.45 4.33
CA ASP A 63 0.63 14.73 5.07
C ASP A 63 1.61 14.74 6.25
N TYR A 64 1.81 13.58 6.86
CA TYR A 64 2.69 13.39 7.99
C TYR A 64 3.39 12.05 7.88
N GLN A 65 4.70 12.03 8.14
CA GLN A 65 5.48 10.82 8.28
C GLN A 65 6.58 10.97 9.33
N PRO A 66 6.83 9.95 10.16
CA PRO A 66 7.99 9.93 11.05
C PRO A 66 9.29 9.69 10.27
N ARG A 67 10.43 9.96 10.93
CA ARG A 67 11.78 9.74 10.35
C ARG A 67 12.10 8.27 10.09
N PHE A 68 11.52 7.38 10.89
CA PHE A 68 11.75 5.94 10.81
C PHE A 68 10.44 5.18 10.67
N LEU A 69 10.47 4.09 9.92
CA LEU A 69 9.35 3.15 9.76
C LEU A 69 8.00 3.84 9.45
N ARG A 70 8.02 4.79 8.50
CA ARG A 70 6.87 5.65 8.18
C ARG A 70 5.57 4.90 7.87
N HIS A 71 5.66 3.70 7.32
CA HIS A 71 4.51 2.87 6.97
C HIS A 71 3.59 2.49 8.15
N PHE A 72 4.05 2.60 9.41
CA PHE A 72 3.20 2.31 10.57
C PHE A 72 2.34 3.48 11.03
N THR A 73 2.80 4.72 10.86
CA THR A 73 2.16 5.90 11.51
C THR A 73 2.00 7.10 10.58
N ALA A 74 2.32 6.95 9.29
CA ALA A 74 2.08 7.98 8.30
C ALA A 74 0.57 8.31 8.20
N LYS A 75 0.27 9.57 7.94
CA LYS A 75 -1.09 10.05 7.65
C LYS A 75 -1.17 10.46 6.19
N PHE A 76 -2.31 10.17 5.58
CA PHE A 76 -2.53 10.39 4.16
C PHE A 76 -3.82 11.19 3.93
N SER A 77 -3.83 11.98 2.87
CA SER A 77 -5.04 12.58 2.31
C SER A 77 -5.14 12.26 0.82
N PRO A 78 -6.37 12.17 0.27
CA PRO A 78 -6.58 12.01 -1.17
C PRO A 78 -5.95 13.17 -1.97
N LEU A 79 -5.46 12.85 -3.16
CA LEU A 79 -5.18 13.82 -4.21
C LEU A 79 -6.50 14.11 -4.92
N THR A 80 -7.16 15.19 -4.53
CA THR A 80 -8.36 15.71 -5.20
C THR A 80 -8.03 16.21 -6.60
#